data_AF-A0A1V2YHW6-F1
#
_entry.id   AF-A0A1V2YHW6-F1
#
_cell.length_a   1.000
_cell.length_b   1.000
_cell.length_c   1.000
_cell.angle_alpha   90.00
_cell.angle_beta   90.00
_cell.angle_gamma   90.00
#
_symmetry.space_group_name_H-M   'P 1'
#
loop_
_entity.id
_entity.type
_entity.pdbx_description
1 polymer ?
#
loop_
_entity_poly.entity_id
_entity_poly.type
_entity_poly.pdbx_seq_one_letter_code
_entity_poly.pdbx_strand_id
1 'polypeptide(L)'
;MKKYIYLILATFVLTGCSSSAYGKVEKIVDDDRLSSLDAVTTQAVEYYFDIDIDEDLGYTLEAFESYIPYNDDYIYHSNIFQAELENVDFVDGDIAGYGGIFDPVSHEVMGMVISRVTDKGETIDYTQDEIIHIALDFLKEKQLIDSTQTLTYVNTNEKASSEYLTVINLDSATHRYAVGVNLQYAKVVYFECALLEYL
;
A
#
# COMPACT_ATOMS: atom_id res chain seq x y z
N MET A 1 22.11 -14.05 1.06
CA MET A 1 21.53 -13.06 1.98
C MET A 1 20.17 -12.71 1.41
N LYS A 2 19.08 -13.18 2.05
CA LYS A 2 17.72 -12.84 1.64
C LYS A 2 17.54 -11.34 1.87
N LYS A 3 17.14 -10.58 0.85
CA LYS A 3 16.86 -9.14 0.97
C LYS A 3 15.41 -9.02 1.45
N TYR A 4 15.21 -8.59 2.69
CA TYR A 4 13.87 -8.26 3.17
C TYR A 4 13.40 -6.99 2.46
N ILE A 5 12.24 -7.05 1.81
CA ILE A 5 11.52 -5.85 1.41
C ILE A 5 10.91 -5.32 2.71
N TYR A 6 11.49 -4.27 3.28
CA TYR A 6 10.87 -3.55 4.38
C TYR A 6 9.50 -3.05 3.89
N LEU A 7 8.44 -3.46 4.59
CA LEU A 7 7.07 -3.05 4.31
C LEU A 7 6.90 -1.59 4.74
N ILE A 8 7.37 -0.65 3.92
CA ILE A 8 7.13 0.77 4.17
C ILE A 8 5.80 1.10 3.48
N LEU A 9 4.71 1.11 4.26
CA LEU A 9 3.47 1.79 3.86
C LEU A 9 3.80 3.28 3.74
N ALA A 10 4.04 3.69 2.50
CA ALA A 10 4.68 4.94 2.21
C ALA A 10 3.64 6.05 2.09
N THR A 11 3.15 6.49 3.25
CA THR A 11 2.57 7.85 3.40
C THR A 11 3.52 8.95 2.89
N PHE A 12 4.78 8.61 2.61
CA PHE A 12 5.81 9.45 2.00
C PHE A 12 5.87 9.43 0.46
N VAL A 13 5.31 8.43 -0.24
CA VAL A 13 5.39 8.34 -1.71
C VAL A 13 4.52 9.41 -2.38
N LEU A 14 3.34 9.69 -1.81
CA LEU A 14 2.40 10.68 -2.36
C LEU A 14 2.78 12.14 -2.07
N THR A 15 3.60 12.39 -1.05
CA THR A 15 3.86 13.74 -0.54
C THR A 15 5.01 14.49 -1.22
N GLY A 16 5.80 13.85 -2.09
CA GLY A 16 6.63 14.52 -3.12
C GLY A 16 7.58 15.68 -2.72
N CYS A 17 7.76 16.02 -1.44
CA CYS A 17 8.47 17.24 -1.03
C CYS A 17 9.15 17.10 0.33
N SER A 18 10.37 17.64 0.38
CA SER A 18 11.29 17.65 1.49
C SER A 18 10.81 18.48 2.69
N SER A 19 11.08 17.97 3.91
CA SER A 19 11.44 18.73 5.11
C SER A 19 10.56 19.92 5.52
N SER A 20 9.63 19.73 6.46
CA SER A 20 9.44 20.63 7.64
C SER A 20 8.13 20.45 8.44
N ALA A 21 7.20 19.56 8.06
CA ALA A 21 5.99 19.30 8.84
C ALA A 21 5.81 17.78 9.04
N TYR A 22 6.60 17.20 9.94
CA TYR A 22 6.50 15.77 10.24
C TYR A 22 5.11 15.52 10.86
N GLY A 23 4.30 14.68 10.22
CA GLY A 23 3.08 14.16 10.82
C GLY A 23 3.36 13.48 12.15
N LYS A 24 2.31 13.29 12.95
CA LYS A 24 2.38 12.57 14.22
C LYS A 24 1.88 11.15 13.99
N VAL A 25 2.55 10.17 14.58
CA VAL A 25 2.13 8.77 14.54
C VAL A 25 2.08 8.22 15.96
N GLU A 26 0.98 7.60 16.36
CA GLU A 26 0.77 7.01 17.68
C GLU A 26 0.44 5.53 17.57
N LYS A 27 1.06 4.68 18.41
CA LYS A 27 0.81 3.24 18.37
C LYS A 27 -0.56 2.92 18.98
N ILE A 28 -1.34 2.09 18.30
CA ILE A 28 -2.55 1.47 18.83
C ILE A 28 -2.12 0.27 19.67
N VAL A 29 -2.47 0.28 20.96
CA VAL A 29 -2.14 -0.80 21.93
C VAL A 29 -3.39 -1.54 22.42
N ASP A 30 -4.55 -1.23 21.84
CA ASP A 30 -5.82 -1.88 22.14
C ASP A 30 -5.95 -3.15 21.29
N ASP A 31 -6.01 -4.31 21.96
CA ASP A 31 -6.01 -5.62 21.30
C ASP A 31 -7.28 -5.87 20.45
N ASP A 32 -8.44 -5.35 20.89
CA ASP A 32 -9.70 -5.49 20.15
C ASP A 32 -9.65 -4.68 18.85
N ARG A 33 -9.10 -3.45 18.92
CA ARG A 33 -8.90 -2.60 17.75
C ARG A 33 -7.85 -3.18 16.79
N LEU A 34 -6.78 -3.76 17.32
CA LEU A 34 -5.76 -4.43 16.51
C LEU A 34 -6.36 -5.62 15.76
N SER A 35 -7.12 -6.47 16.45
CA SER A 35 -7.82 -7.62 15.86
C SER A 35 -8.85 -7.19 14.80
N SER A 36 -9.56 -6.08 15.05
CA SER A 36 -10.50 -5.53 14.08
C SER A 36 -9.80 -5.03 12.81
N LEU A 37 -8.66 -4.35 12.95
CA LEU A 37 -7.90 -3.87 11.80
C LEU A 37 -7.28 -5.04 11.02
N ASP A 38 -6.80 -6.08 11.71
CA ASP A 38 -6.30 -7.29 11.07
C ASP A 38 -7.38 -7.96 10.22
N ALA A 39 -8.55 -8.24 10.80
CA ALA A 39 -9.65 -8.88 10.09
C ALA A 39 -10.10 -8.10 8.84
N VAL A 40 -10.15 -6.76 8.91
CA VAL A 40 -10.49 -5.92 7.75
C VAL A 40 -9.34 -5.93 6.73
N THR A 41 -8.09 -5.90 7.18
CA THR A 41 -6.93 -5.92 6.28
C THR A 41 -6.84 -7.24 5.54
N THR A 42 -7.03 -8.37 6.22
CA THR A 42 -7.03 -9.71 5.63
C THR A 42 -8.10 -9.86 4.55
N GLN A 43 -9.34 -9.45 4.85
CA GLN A 43 -10.43 -9.45 3.85
C GLN A 43 -10.12 -8.55 2.64
N ALA A 44 -9.52 -7.40 2.89
CA ALA A 44 -9.16 -6.48 1.82
C ALA A 44 -7.99 -7.00 0.98
N VAL A 45 -7.03 -7.73 1.56
CA VAL A 45 -5.97 -8.41 0.80
C VAL A 45 -6.57 -9.45 -0.15
N GLU A 46 -7.56 -10.23 0.30
CA GLU A 46 -8.29 -11.16 -0.55
C GLU A 46 -9.00 -10.41 -1.68
N TYR A 47 -9.75 -9.35 -1.37
CA TYR A 47 -10.50 -8.58 -2.36
C TYR A 47 -9.60 -7.90 -3.40
N TYR A 48 -8.57 -7.18 -2.96
CA TYR A 48 -7.73 -6.37 -3.84
C TYR A 48 -6.68 -7.20 -4.57
N PHE A 49 -6.09 -8.21 -3.95
CA PHE A 49 -4.96 -8.93 -4.52
C PHE A 49 -5.25 -10.39 -4.88
N ASP A 50 -6.45 -10.89 -4.58
CA ASP A 50 -6.86 -12.27 -4.79
C ASP A 50 -5.91 -13.24 -4.06
N ILE A 51 -5.64 -12.93 -2.79
CA ILE A 51 -4.73 -13.67 -1.89
C ILE A 51 -5.45 -14.04 -0.62
N ASP A 52 -5.41 -15.33 -0.30
CA ASP A 52 -5.82 -15.85 1.00
C ASP A 52 -4.63 -15.77 1.98
N ILE A 53 -4.86 -15.20 3.17
CA ILE A 53 -3.87 -15.12 4.23
C ILE A 53 -4.10 -16.29 5.19
N ASP A 54 -3.11 -17.16 5.31
CA ASP A 54 -3.16 -18.26 6.27
C ASP A 54 -2.88 -17.73 7.69
N GLU A 55 -3.96 -17.53 8.45
CA GLU A 55 -3.92 -17.04 9.84
C GLU A 55 -3.14 -17.97 10.79
N ASP A 56 -2.95 -19.26 10.42
CA ASP A 56 -2.20 -20.21 11.25
C ASP A 56 -0.67 -19.97 11.19
N LEU A 57 -0.17 -19.18 10.23
CA LEU A 57 1.26 -18.95 10.02
C LEU A 57 1.91 -18.00 11.05
N GLY A 58 1.11 -17.33 11.88
CA GLY A 58 1.58 -16.46 12.96
C GLY A 58 2.22 -15.16 12.45
N TYR A 59 1.50 -14.05 12.60
CA TYR A 59 1.97 -12.72 12.22
C TYR A 59 2.18 -11.84 13.46
N THR A 60 3.28 -11.08 13.48
CA THR A 60 3.43 -9.96 14.39
C THR A 60 2.60 -8.80 13.85
N LEU A 61 1.61 -8.37 14.63
CA LEU A 61 0.67 -7.32 14.25
C LEU A 61 1.05 -5.98 14.90
N GLU A 62 1.06 -4.91 14.10
CA GLU A 62 1.19 -3.55 14.60
C GLU A 62 0.19 -2.61 13.93
N ALA A 63 -0.32 -1.64 14.69
CA ALA A 63 -1.18 -0.61 14.15
C ALA A 63 -0.87 0.75 14.75
N PHE A 64 -1.16 1.80 13.97
CA PHE A 64 -0.85 3.18 14.30
C PHE A 64 -1.96 4.13 13.86
N GLU A 65 -2.17 5.18 14.64
CA GLU A 65 -2.92 6.37 14.24
C GLU A 65 -1.95 7.37 13.60
N SER A 66 -2.26 7.82 12.39
CA SER A 66 -1.49 8.83 11.66
C SER A 66 -2.22 10.17 11.68
N TYR A 67 -1.49 11.24 11.88
CA TYR A 67 -2.02 12.60 11.91
C TYR A 67 -1.20 13.54 11.04
N ILE A 68 -1.88 14.44 10.34
CA ILE A 68 -1.26 15.48 9.49
C ILE A 68 -1.34 16.86 10.16
N PRO A 69 -0.32 17.72 10.04
CA PRO A 69 -0.36 19.07 10.58
C PRO A 69 -1.44 19.94 9.89
N TYR A 70 -2.23 20.68 10.67
CA TYR A 70 -3.25 21.60 10.16
C TYR A 70 -3.48 22.77 11.12
N ASN A 71 -3.23 24.00 10.67
CA ASN A 71 -3.52 25.24 11.41
C ASN A 71 -3.13 25.18 12.91
N ASP A 72 -1.85 24.91 13.18
CA ASP A 72 -1.25 24.78 14.53
C ASP A 72 -1.65 23.53 15.36
N ASP A 73 -2.46 22.63 14.81
CA ASP A 73 -2.84 21.34 15.42
C ASP A 73 -2.54 20.15 14.49
N TYR A 74 -3.00 18.96 14.88
CA TYR A 74 -2.94 17.73 14.11
C TYR A 74 -4.34 17.21 13.81
N ILE A 75 -4.63 16.95 12.54
CA ILE A 75 -5.87 16.27 12.12
C ILE A 75 -5.59 14.78 12.02
N TYR A 76 -6.48 13.99 12.62
CA TYR A 76 -6.46 12.54 12.48
C TYR A 76 -6.70 12.15 11.02
N HIS A 77 -5.70 11.51 10.43
CA HIS A 77 -5.61 11.30 8.99
C HIS A 77 -5.93 9.86 8.58
N SER A 78 -5.42 8.87 9.31
CA SER A 78 -5.66 7.46 8.98
C SER A 78 -5.28 6.50 10.10
N ASN A 79 -5.88 5.31 10.07
CA ASN A 79 -5.28 4.13 10.73
C ASN A 79 -4.31 3.49 9.75
N ILE A 80 -3.15 3.05 10.24
CA ILE A 80 -2.18 2.24 9.52
C ILE A 80 -2.09 0.91 10.24
N PHE A 81 -2.19 -0.19 9.50
CA PHE A 81 -2.02 -1.55 10.01
C PHE A 81 -0.93 -2.26 9.23
N GLN A 82 -0.12 -3.05 9.92
CA GLN A 82 0.87 -3.93 9.31
C GLN A 82 0.93 -5.26 10.05
N ALA A 83 1.11 -6.32 9.27
CA ALA A 83 1.34 -7.67 9.73
C ALA A 83 2.61 -8.20 9.07
N GLU A 84 3.53 -8.73 9.87
CA GLU A 84 4.78 -9.33 9.39
C GLU A 84 4.87 -10.78 9.85
N LEU A 85 5.21 -11.69 8.94
CA LEU A 85 5.24 -13.11 9.23
C LEU A 85 6.37 -13.45 10.21
N GLU A 86 6.05 -14.17 11.29
CA GLU A 86 7.01 -14.46 12.37
C GLU A 86 7.98 -15.58 12.03
N ASN A 87 9.28 -15.26 11.85
CA ASN A 87 10.41 -16.21 11.96
C ASN A 87 10.17 -17.63 11.39
N VAL A 88 9.56 -17.74 10.21
CA VAL A 88 9.37 -19.01 9.49
C VAL A 88 10.50 -19.19 8.46
N ASP A 89 10.80 -20.44 8.11
CA ASP A 89 11.63 -20.76 6.94
C ASP A 89 10.89 -20.34 5.66
N PHE A 90 11.02 -19.06 5.29
CA PHE A 90 10.39 -18.47 4.12
C PHE A 90 10.64 -19.29 2.84
N VAL A 91 9.56 -19.68 2.18
CA VAL A 91 9.52 -20.28 0.85
C VAL A 91 9.17 -19.22 -0.18
N ASP A 92 9.66 -19.42 -1.41
CA ASP A 92 9.34 -18.54 -2.54
C ASP A 92 7.82 -18.49 -2.77
N GLY A 93 7.27 -17.27 -2.86
CA GLY A 93 5.84 -17.03 -3.02
C GLY A 93 5.07 -16.75 -1.73
N ASP A 94 5.65 -17.04 -0.55
CA ASP A 94 5.01 -16.77 0.74
C ASP A 94 4.72 -15.28 0.93
N ILE A 95 3.65 -14.97 1.67
CA ILE A 95 3.35 -13.59 2.08
C ILE A 95 4.17 -13.26 3.31
N ALA A 96 5.27 -12.55 3.12
CA ALA A 96 6.16 -12.10 4.20
C ALA A 96 5.52 -11.03 5.08
N GLY A 97 4.56 -10.28 4.53
CA GLY A 97 3.78 -9.31 5.27
C GLY A 97 2.75 -8.62 4.41
N TYR A 98 1.80 -7.95 5.06
CA TYR A 98 0.75 -7.19 4.43
C TYR A 98 0.38 -6.00 5.32
N GLY A 99 -0.27 -5.00 4.76
CA GLY A 99 -0.69 -3.85 5.53
C GLY A 99 -1.65 -2.96 4.78
N GLY A 100 -2.37 -2.11 5.52
CA GLY A 100 -3.41 -1.24 5.00
C GLY A 100 -3.39 0.14 5.64
N ILE A 101 -3.91 1.11 4.89
CA ILE A 101 -4.21 2.47 5.36
C ILE A 101 -5.72 2.65 5.24
N PHE A 102 -6.34 3.10 6.33
CA PHE A 102 -7.79 3.22 6.42
C PHE A 102 -8.20 4.63 6.76
N ASP A 103 -9.25 5.12 6.10
CA ASP A 103 -9.88 6.37 6.47
C ASP A 103 -10.38 6.29 7.93
N PRO A 104 -10.11 7.30 8.76
CA PRO A 104 -10.39 7.25 10.19
C PRO A 104 -11.89 7.35 10.52
N VAL A 105 -12.73 7.76 9.56
CA VAL A 105 -14.16 8.00 9.74
C VAL A 105 -15.00 6.94 9.02
N SER A 106 -14.73 6.70 7.74
CA SER A 106 -15.46 5.73 6.91
C SER A 106 -14.91 4.30 7.06
N HIS A 107 -13.67 4.16 7.56
CA HIS A 107 -12.92 2.90 7.57
C HIS A 107 -12.69 2.29 6.18
N GLU A 108 -12.85 3.09 5.12
CA GLU A 108 -12.54 2.66 3.75
C GLU A 108 -11.03 2.50 3.57
N VAL A 109 -10.64 1.52 2.74
CA VAL A 109 -9.24 1.25 2.42
C VAL A 109 -8.74 2.35 1.50
N MET A 110 -7.88 3.22 2.03
CA MET A 110 -7.18 4.26 1.28
C MET A 110 -5.88 3.75 0.67
N GLY A 111 -5.32 2.68 1.21
CA GLY A 111 -4.11 2.09 0.68
C GLY A 111 -3.87 0.68 1.19
N MET A 112 -3.12 -0.09 0.43
CA MET A 112 -2.78 -1.45 0.79
C MET A 112 -1.48 -1.90 0.15
N VAL A 113 -0.78 -2.80 0.82
CA VAL A 113 0.46 -3.40 0.33
C VAL A 113 0.53 -4.87 0.72
N ILE A 114 1.14 -5.65 -0.15
CA ILE A 114 1.60 -7.01 0.15
C ILE A 114 3.08 -7.12 -0.15
N SER A 115 3.81 -7.79 0.74
CA SER A 115 5.20 -8.19 0.55
C SER A 115 5.23 -9.69 0.38
N ARG A 116 5.73 -10.14 -0.78
CA ARG A 116 5.96 -11.55 -1.05
C ARG A 116 7.43 -11.85 -0.93
N VAL A 117 7.75 -13.02 -0.37
CA VAL A 117 9.10 -13.59 -0.49
C VAL A 117 9.31 -13.92 -1.95
N THR A 118 10.25 -13.24 -2.59
CA THR A 118 10.70 -13.57 -3.93
C THR A 118 12.17 -13.92 -3.87
N ASP A 119 12.51 -15.17 -4.17
CA ASP A 119 13.90 -15.60 -4.01
C ASP A 119 14.71 -15.42 -5.31
N LYS A 120 14.15 -15.61 -6.51
CA LYS A 120 14.98 -15.70 -7.76
C LYS A 120 14.27 -15.42 -9.11
N GLY A 121 13.22 -14.61 -9.19
CA GLY A 121 12.59 -14.30 -10.49
C GLY A 121 13.36 -13.25 -11.31
N GLU A 122 13.54 -13.45 -12.62
CA GLU A 122 13.96 -12.38 -13.52
C GLU A 122 12.82 -11.34 -13.63
N THR A 123 13.16 -10.04 -13.68
CA THR A 123 12.18 -9.01 -14.03
C THR A 123 11.80 -9.16 -15.49
N ILE A 124 10.52 -8.96 -15.79
CA ILE A 124 10.05 -8.79 -17.16
C ILE A 124 10.18 -7.30 -17.48
N ASP A 125 10.80 -6.99 -18.61
CA ASP A 125 10.93 -5.62 -19.10
C ASP A 125 9.58 -5.19 -19.70
N TYR A 126 8.88 -4.30 -19.00
CA TYR A 126 7.62 -3.72 -19.43
C TYR A 126 7.83 -2.28 -19.86
N THR A 127 7.15 -1.88 -20.93
CA THR A 127 7.04 -0.47 -21.27
C THR A 127 6.23 0.28 -20.22
N GLN A 128 6.47 1.59 -20.11
CA GLN A 128 5.70 2.45 -19.20
C GLN A 128 4.19 2.38 -19.49
N ASP A 129 3.80 2.32 -20.76
CA ASP A 129 2.39 2.24 -21.18
C ASP A 129 1.72 0.93 -20.71
N GLU A 130 2.44 -0.19 -20.75
CA GLU A 130 1.95 -1.48 -20.23
C GLU A 130 1.74 -1.43 -18.71
N ILE A 131 2.68 -0.87 -17.96
CA ILE A 131 2.54 -0.72 -16.51
C ILE A 131 1.37 0.22 -16.16
N ILE A 132 1.21 1.32 -16.90
CA ILE A 132 0.07 2.23 -16.75
C ILE A 132 -1.24 1.47 -17.02
N HIS A 133 -1.31 0.62 -18.05
CA HIS A 133 -2.50 -0.17 -18.34
C HIS A 133 -2.84 -1.14 -17.21
N ILE A 134 -1.85 -1.87 -16.68
CA ILE A 134 -2.03 -2.77 -15.53
C ILE A 134 -2.59 -1.99 -14.33
N ALA A 135 -2.03 -0.81 -14.03
CA ALA A 135 -2.49 0.02 -12.92
C ALA A 135 -3.94 0.52 -13.12
N LEU A 136 -4.29 0.98 -14.32
CA LEU A 136 -5.62 1.48 -14.64
C LEU A 136 -6.68 0.36 -14.61
N ASP A 137 -6.34 -0.82 -15.12
CA ASP A 137 -7.24 -1.96 -15.12
C ASP A 137 -7.51 -2.42 -13.68
N PHE A 138 -6.47 -2.49 -12.84
CA PHE A 138 -6.63 -2.78 -11.41
C PHE A 138 -7.56 -1.77 -10.71
N LEU A 139 -7.32 -0.47 -10.89
CA LEU A 139 -8.13 0.58 -10.24
C LEU A 139 -9.61 0.47 -10.63
N LYS A 140 -9.90 0.13 -11.89
CA LYS A 140 -11.29 -0.05 -12.38
C LYS A 140 -11.91 -1.36 -11.89
N GLU A 141 -11.18 -2.46 -12.00
CA GLU A 141 -11.65 -3.80 -11.62
C GLU A 141 -12.03 -3.84 -10.14
N LYS A 142 -11.17 -3.26 -9.29
CA LYS A 142 -11.38 -3.23 -7.84
C LYS A 142 -12.23 -2.04 -7.37
N GLN A 143 -12.83 -1.30 -8.32
CA GLN A 143 -13.75 -0.18 -8.07
C GLN A 143 -13.14 0.95 -7.20
N LEU A 144 -11.83 1.17 -7.32
CA LEU A 144 -11.11 2.27 -6.67
C LEU A 144 -11.29 3.60 -7.41
N ILE A 145 -11.74 3.53 -8.67
CA ILE A 145 -12.15 4.67 -9.47
C ILE A 145 -13.45 4.37 -10.20
N ASP A 146 -14.26 5.40 -10.44
CA ASP A 146 -15.43 5.29 -11.30
C ASP A 146 -15.01 5.11 -12.77
N SER A 147 -15.84 4.40 -13.55
CA SER A 147 -15.61 4.18 -14.98
C SER A 147 -15.60 5.48 -15.82
N THR A 148 -16.09 6.58 -15.25
CA THR A 148 -16.13 7.92 -15.87
C THR A 148 -14.96 8.80 -15.46
N GLN A 149 -14.19 8.40 -14.44
CA GLN A 149 -13.07 9.18 -13.93
C GLN A 149 -11.92 9.13 -14.93
N THR A 150 -11.44 10.31 -15.33
CA THR A 150 -10.25 10.43 -16.16
C THR A 150 -9.02 10.52 -15.26
N LEU A 151 -8.06 9.64 -15.46
CA LEU A 151 -6.77 9.67 -14.79
C LEU A 151 -5.68 10.19 -15.73
N THR A 152 -4.80 11.02 -15.19
CA THR A 152 -3.64 11.58 -15.90
C THR A 152 -2.37 11.01 -15.28
N TYR A 153 -1.50 10.45 -16.10
CA TYR A 153 -0.17 10.02 -15.66
C TYR A 153 0.66 11.21 -15.19
N VAL A 154 1.24 11.09 -14.00
CA VAL A 154 2.11 12.11 -13.40
C VAL A 154 3.57 11.72 -13.58
N ASN A 155 3.98 10.60 -12.99
CA ASN A 155 5.35 10.09 -13.05
C ASN A 155 5.42 8.60 -12.65
N THR A 156 6.62 8.05 -12.80
CA THR A 156 6.99 6.73 -12.29
C THR A 156 8.07 6.90 -11.24
N ASN A 157 7.90 6.27 -10.09
CA ASN A 157 8.94 6.18 -9.06
C ASN A 157 9.79 4.92 -9.30
N GLU A 158 10.85 5.07 -10.11
CA GLU A 158 11.80 3.99 -10.43
C GLU A 158 12.70 3.58 -9.24
N LYS A 159 12.65 4.32 -8.12
CA LYS A 159 13.35 4.01 -6.87
C LYS A 159 12.38 3.56 -5.78
N ALA A 160 11.43 2.70 -6.13
CA ALA A 160 10.66 1.99 -5.13
C ALA A 160 11.60 1.13 -4.27
N SER A 161 11.13 0.64 -3.12
CA SER A 161 11.89 -0.14 -2.14
C SER A 161 12.51 -1.45 -2.69
N SER A 162 12.27 -1.79 -3.95
CA SER A 162 12.72 -3.00 -4.63
C SER A 162 12.92 -2.78 -6.13
N GLU A 163 13.92 -3.45 -6.72
CA GLU A 163 14.16 -3.49 -8.18
C GLU A 163 13.04 -4.21 -8.95
N TYR A 164 12.18 -4.94 -8.24
CA TYR A 164 11.06 -5.68 -8.80
C TYR A 164 9.75 -4.88 -8.78
N LEU A 165 9.75 -3.63 -8.32
CA LEU A 165 8.53 -2.84 -8.12
C LEU A 165 8.62 -1.52 -8.88
N THR A 166 7.63 -1.26 -9.72
CA THR A 166 7.43 0.04 -10.36
C THR A 166 6.17 0.68 -9.81
N VAL A 167 6.28 1.89 -9.26
CA VAL A 167 5.12 2.65 -8.76
C VAL A 167 4.77 3.75 -9.76
N ILE A 168 3.54 3.70 -10.27
CA ILE A 168 2.95 4.72 -11.15
C ILE A 168 2.11 5.67 -10.31
N ASN A 169 2.28 6.98 -10.51
CA ASN A 169 1.41 8.00 -9.94
C ASN A 169 0.44 8.55 -10.99
N LEU A 170 -0.84 8.59 -10.64
CA LEU A 170 -1.96 9.00 -11.48
C LEU A 170 -2.79 10.04 -10.73
N ASP A 171 -3.16 11.14 -11.39
CA ASP A 171 -4.04 12.16 -10.83
C ASP A 171 -5.43 12.09 -11.45
N SER A 172 -6.45 12.25 -10.63
CA SER A 172 -7.80 12.65 -11.04
C SER A 172 -8.00 14.15 -10.75
N ALA A 173 -9.24 14.63 -10.88
CA ALA A 173 -9.57 16.00 -10.50
C ALA A 173 -9.44 16.26 -8.98
N THR A 174 -9.57 15.22 -8.15
CA THR A 174 -9.67 15.34 -6.69
C THR A 174 -8.67 14.47 -5.94
N HIS A 175 -8.12 13.43 -6.56
CA HIS A 175 -7.27 12.45 -5.90
C HIS A 175 -5.97 12.20 -6.66
N ARG A 176 -4.92 11.81 -5.94
CA ARG A 176 -3.74 11.15 -6.48
C ARG A 176 -3.75 9.69 -6.07
N TYR A 177 -3.43 8.83 -7.01
CA TYR A 177 -3.27 7.40 -6.85
C TYR A 177 -1.81 7.03 -7.08
N ALA A 178 -1.22 6.27 -6.16
CA ALA A 178 0.02 5.54 -6.38
C ALA A 178 -0.32 4.07 -6.56
N VAL A 179 0.18 3.42 -7.60
CA VAL A 179 -0.07 1.99 -7.87
C VAL A 179 1.24 1.30 -8.18
N GLY A 180 1.60 0.32 -7.35
CA GLY A 180 2.84 -0.44 -7.43
C GLY A 180 2.63 -1.79 -8.10
N VAL A 181 3.27 -1.98 -9.26
CA VAL A 181 3.23 -3.21 -10.05
C VAL A 181 4.53 -3.98 -9.85
N ASN A 182 4.42 -5.26 -9.47
CA ASN A 182 5.57 -6.15 -9.41
C ASN A 182 5.93 -6.65 -10.82
N LEU A 183 7.16 -6.40 -11.25
CA LEU A 183 7.68 -6.67 -12.59
C LEU A 183 7.99 -8.14 -12.87
N GLN A 184 8.05 -9.00 -11.85
CA GLN A 184 8.30 -10.44 -12.04
C GLN A 184 7.03 -11.16 -12.51
N TYR A 185 5.84 -10.69 -12.10
CA TYR A 185 4.57 -11.37 -12.37
C TYR A 185 3.43 -10.44 -12.80
N ALA A 186 3.72 -9.17 -13.09
CA ALA A 186 2.78 -8.20 -13.67
C ALA A 186 1.49 -7.98 -12.87
N LYS A 187 1.56 -8.09 -11.52
CA LYS A 187 0.41 -7.83 -10.65
C LYS A 187 0.66 -6.61 -9.79
N VAL A 188 -0.42 -5.90 -9.48
CA VAL A 188 -0.41 -4.86 -8.46
C VAL A 188 -0.19 -5.51 -7.09
N VAL A 189 0.74 -4.95 -6.32
CA VAL A 189 1.09 -5.38 -4.95
C VAL A 189 1.00 -4.23 -3.96
N TYR A 190 0.71 -3.03 -4.45
CA TYR A 190 0.62 -1.81 -3.68
C TYR A 190 -0.35 -0.85 -4.36
N PHE A 191 -1.21 -0.20 -3.59
CA PHE A 191 -1.89 1.00 -4.02
C PHE A 191 -2.10 1.94 -2.84
N GLU A 192 -2.15 3.24 -3.11
CA GLU A 192 -2.58 4.26 -2.16
C GLU A 192 -3.34 5.36 -2.90
N CYS A 193 -4.31 5.98 -2.22
CA CYS A 193 -5.11 7.09 -2.68
C CYS A 193 -5.05 8.21 -1.64
N ALA A 194 -4.80 9.44 -2.10
CA ALA A 194 -4.89 10.63 -1.26
C ALA A 194 -5.67 11.73 -1.99
N LEU A 195 -6.42 12.52 -1.22
CA LEU A 195 -7.04 13.74 -1.72
C LEU A 195 -5.95 14.76 -2.06
N LEU A 196 -6.05 15.39 -3.23
CA LEU A 196 -5.10 16.39 -3.70
C LEU A 196 -5.06 17.64 -2.81
N GLU A 197 -6.13 17.94 -2.07
CA GLU A 197 -6.15 19.10 -1.17
C GLU A 197 -5.24 18.93 0.06
N TYR A 198 -4.76 17.71 0.32
CA TYR A 198 -3.85 17.39 1.42
C TYR A 198 -2.40 17.12 0.95
N LEU A 199 -2.12 17.29 -0.35
CA LEU A 199 -0.78 17.14 -0.95
C LEU A 199 -0.17 18.50 -1.31
#